data_AF-A0A1Q8YE34-F1
#
_entry.id   AF-A0A1Q8YE34-F1
#
_cell.length_a   1.000
_cell.length_b   1.000
_cell.length_c   1.000
_cell.angle_alpha   90.00
_cell.angle_beta   90.00
_cell.angle_gamma   90.00
#
_symmetry.space_group_name_H-M   'P 1'
#
loop_
_entity.id
_entity.type
_entity.pdbx_description
1 polymer ?
#
loop_
_entity_poly.entity_id
_entity_poly.type
_entity_poly.pdbx_seq_one_letter_code
_entity_poly.pdbx_strand_id
1 'polypeptide(L)'
;MSNTTMSIAIPDSMRTYVAARVESGAYGNMSEYFRELVRKDQSEQAKARLRTLIEEGLSSGPAQPLTDSDNQELLGIARDEIA
;
A
#
# COMPACT_ATOMS: atom_id res chain seq x y z
N MET A 1 17.90 11.81 -7.52
CA MET A 1 16.64 11.13 -7.90
C MET A 1 16.87 10.49 -9.25
N SER A 2 17.03 9.17 -9.31
CA SER A 2 17.19 8.46 -10.59
C SER A 2 15.83 8.37 -11.27
N ASN A 3 15.68 8.93 -12.47
CA ASN A 3 14.45 8.82 -13.24
C ASN A 3 14.59 7.64 -14.22
N THR A 4 13.79 6.59 -14.02
CA THR A 4 13.76 5.42 -14.90
C THR A 4 12.58 5.57 -15.87
N THR A 5 12.86 5.58 -17.17
CA THR A 5 11.83 5.66 -18.21
C THR A 5 11.25 4.27 -18.49
N MET A 6 9.92 4.16 -18.47
CA MET A 6 9.19 2.96 -18.89
C MET A 6 8.33 3.31 -20.11
N SER A 7 8.40 2.49 -21.15
CA SER A 7 7.51 2.57 -22.31
C SER A 7 6.38 1.55 -22.13
N ILE A 8 5.13 2.00 -22.26
CA ILE A 8 3.94 1.16 -22.11
C ILE A 8 3.02 1.36 -23.32
N ALA A 9 2.46 0.27 -23.83
CA ALA A 9 1.44 0.32 -24.86
C ALA A 9 0.07 0.48 -24.20
N ILE A 10 -0.69 1.50 -24.63
CA ILE A 10 -2.06 1.74 -24.17
C ILE A 10 -2.97 1.99 -25.37
N PRO A 11 -4.25 1.61 -25.30
CA PRO A 11 -5.24 1.96 -26.32
C PRO A 11 -5.34 3.49 -26.50
N ASP A 12 -5.66 3.93 -27.71
CA ASP A 12 -5.81 5.36 -28.02
C ASP A 12 -6.89 6.03 -27.16
N SER A 13 -7.96 5.30 -26.81
CA SER A 13 -8.99 5.79 -25.89
C SER A 13 -8.45 6.17 -24.51
N MET A 14 -7.51 5.38 -23.97
CA MET A 14 -6.85 5.70 -22.71
C MET A 14 -5.92 6.90 -22.87
N ARG A 15 -5.19 6.99 -23.99
CA ARG A 15 -4.32 8.16 -24.27
C ARG A 15 -5.14 9.45 -24.29
N THR A 16 -6.27 9.47 -25.01
CA THR A 16 -7.17 10.62 -25.08
C THR A 16 -7.71 11.00 -23.70
N TYR A 17 -8.11 10.01 -22.90
CA TYR A 17 -8.57 10.26 -21.54
C TYR A 17 -7.48 10.93 -20.67
N VAL A 18 -6.25 10.40 -20.70
CA VAL A 18 -5.14 10.97 -19.92
C VAL A 18 -4.76 12.37 -20.43
N ALA A 19 -4.76 12.59 -21.74
CA ALA A 19 -4.52 13.91 -22.32
C ALA A 19 -5.52 14.95 -21.80
N ALA A 20 -6.82 14.64 -21.79
CA ALA A 20 -7.85 15.53 -21.25
C ALA A 20 -7.65 15.85 -19.74
N ARG A 21 -7.11 14.90 -18.96
CA ARG A 21 -6.77 15.13 -17.53
C ARG A 21 -5.59 16.07 -17.35
N VAL A 22 -4.63 16.06 -18.29
CA VAL A 22 -3.49 16.98 -18.30
C VAL A 22 -3.96 18.37 -18.76
N GLU A 23 -4.76 18.44 -19.83
CA GLU A 23 -5.33 19.68 -20.36
C GLU A 23 -6.22 20.41 -19.36
N SER A 24 -6.92 19.68 -18.47
CA SER A 24 -7.71 20.29 -17.40
C SER A 24 -6.87 20.96 -16.31
N GLY A 25 -5.53 20.93 -16.41
CA GLY A 25 -4.60 21.53 -15.47
C GLY A 25 -4.40 20.75 -14.17
N ALA A 26 -4.99 19.56 -14.05
CA ALA A 26 -4.87 18.73 -12.85
C ALA A 26 -3.50 18.02 -12.75
N TYR A 27 -2.78 17.89 -13.87
CA TYR A 27 -1.46 17.27 -13.96
C TYR A 27 -0.61 18.00 -15.00
N GLY A 28 0.70 18.13 -14.78
CA GLY A 28 1.61 18.79 -15.71
C GLY A 28 2.03 17.93 -16.90
N ASN A 29 1.90 16.59 -16.82
CA ASN A 29 2.12 15.67 -17.93
C ASN A 29 1.53 14.27 -17.65
N MET A 30 1.55 13.42 -18.68
CA MET A 30 1.07 12.04 -18.58
C MET A 30 1.84 11.22 -17.55
N SER A 31 3.17 11.36 -17.47
CA SER A 31 3.97 10.60 -16.49
C SER A 31 3.62 10.95 -15.05
N GLU A 32 3.23 12.20 -14.78
CA GLU A 32 2.73 12.62 -13.47
C GLU A 32 1.40 11.99 -13.14
N TYR A 33 0.47 11.98 -14.09
CA TYR A 33 -0.80 11.28 -13.93
C TYR A 33 -0.60 9.80 -13.60
N PHE A 34 0.26 9.10 -14.34
CA PHE A 34 0.55 7.68 -14.09
C PHE A 34 1.23 7.45 -12.74
N ARG A 35 2.19 8.30 -12.34
CA ARG A 35 2.81 8.20 -11.01
C ARG A 35 1.78 8.30 -9.89
N GLU A 36 0.80 9.20 -10.05
CA GLU A 36 -0.26 9.35 -9.06
C GLU A 36 -1.21 8.16 -9.02
N LEU A 37 -1.57 7.60 -10.19
CA LEU A 37 -2.34 6.35 -10.24
C LEU A 37 -1.62 5.19 -9.53
N VAL A 38 -0.31 5.06 -9.72
CA VAL A 38 0.48 4.03 -9.03
C VAL A 38 0.47 4.22 -7.52
N ARG A 39 0.62 5.46 -7.02
CA ARG A 39 0.53 5.74 -5.58
C ARG A 39 -0.85 5.41 -5.02
N LYS A 40 -1.90 5.74 -5.76
CA LYS A 40 -3.28 5.42 -5.37
C LYS A 40 -3.48 3.90 -5.29
N ASP A 41 -3.02 3.16 -6.29
CA ASP A 41 -3.08 1.70 -6.30
C ASP A 41 -2.32 1.10 -5.10
N GLN A 42 -1.09 1.56 -4.84
CA GLN A 42 -0.32 1.14 -3.67
C GLN A 42 -1.05 1.40 -2.34
N SER A 43 -1.70 2.55 -2.21
CA SER A 43 -2.48 2.88 -1.01
C SER A 43 -3.69 1.95 -0.85
N GLU A 44 -4.42 1.66 -1.92
CA GLU A 44 -5.57 0.74 -1.87
C GLU A 44 -5.13 -0.69 -1.56
N GLN A 45 -4.02 -1.16 -2.13
CA GLN A 45 -3.43 -2.46 -1.82
C GLN A 45 -2.99 -2.55 -0.35
N ALA A 46 -2.38 -1.50 0.20
CA ALA A 46 -2.00 -1.44 1.62
C ALA A 46 -3.24 -1.50 2.54
N LYS A 47 -4.32 -0.80 2.19
CA LYS A 47 -5.59 -0.88 2.92
C LYS A 47 -6.22 -2.26 2.84
N ALA A 48 -6.20 -2.89 1.67
CA ALA A 48 -6.72 -4.25 1.49
C ALA A 48 -5.96 -5.24 2.39
N ARG A 49 -4.63 -5.18 2.39
CA ARG A 49 -3.79 -5.99 3.28
C ARG A 49 -4.10 -5.75 4.76
N LEU A 50 -4.26 -4.49 5.18
CA LEU A 50 -4.60 -4.18 6.56
C LEU A 50 -5.95 -4.78 6.95
N ARG A 51 -6.96 -4.73 6.07
CA ARG A 51 -8.28 -5.35 6.32
C ARG A 51 -8.15 -6.86 6.52
N THR A 52 -7.39 -7.53 5.67
CA THR A 52 -7.13 -8.97 5.81
C THR A 52 -6.50 -9.31 7.17
N LEU A 53 -5.49 -8.55 7.59
CA LEU A 53 -4.85 -8.77 8.90
C LEU A 53 -5.82 -8.53 10.08
N ILE A 54 -6.71 -7.53 9.96
CA ILE A 54 -7.75 -7.29 10.96
C ILE A 54 -8.75 -8.45 11.00
N GLU A 55 -9.19 -8.94 9.83
CA GLU A 55 -10.09 -10.10 9.73
C GLU A 55 -9.46 -11.34 10.36
N GLU A 56 -8.17 -11.60 10.08
CA GLU A 56 -7.40 -12.68 10.71
C GLU A 56 -7.39 -12.54 12.24
N GLY A 57 -7.08 -11.35 12.77
CA GLY A 57 -7.10 -11.10 14.22
C GLY A 57 -8.49 -11.16 14.86
N LEU A 58 -9.55 -10.79 14.14
CA LEU A 58 -10.92 -10.96 14.62
C LEU A 58 -11.34 -12.45 14.63
N SER A 59 -10.81 -13.23 13.70
CA SER A 59 -11.05 -14.68 13.61
C SER A 59 -10.18 -15.51 14.56
N SER A 60 -9.16 -14.92 15.18
CA SER A 60 -8.19 -15.64 16.03
C SER A 60 -8.72 -16.06 17.40
N GLY A 61 -9.99 -15.79 17.68
CA GLY A 61 -10.65 -16.14 18.94
C GLY A 61 -10.75 -14.97 19.93
N PRO A 62 -11.25 -15.22 21.16
CA PRO A 62 -11.49 -14.18 22.14
C PRO A 62 -10.19 -13.47 22.55
N ALA A 63 -10.23 -12.13 22.58
CA ALA A 63 -9.12 -11.33 23.08
C ALA A 63 -8.87 -11.60 24.58
N GLN A 64 -7.60 -11.61 24.97
CA GLN A 64 -7.16 -11.73 26.36
C GLN A 64 -6.43 -10.44 26.77
N PRO A 65 -6.49 -10.02 28.06
CA PRO A 65 -5.70 -8.91 28.55
C PRO A 65 -4.20 -9.18 28.40
N LEU A 66 -3.46 -8.23 27.85
CA LEU A 66 -2.00 -8.30 27.76
C LEU A 66 -1.39 -7.95 29.12
N THR A 67 -0.64 -8.88 29.71
CA THR A 67 0.05 -8.69 30.99
C THR A 67 1.51 -8.28 30.80
N ASP A 68 2.14 -7.80 31.87
CA ASP A 68 3.57 -7.48 31.86
C ASP A 68 4.45 -8.72 31.61
N SER A 69 4.01 -9.90 32.06
CA SER A 69 4.70 -11.18 31.79
C SER A 69 4.65 -11.53 30.31
N ASP A 70 3.48 -11.38 29.67
CA ASP A 70 3.33 -11.62 28.23
C ASP A 70 4.24 -10.68 27.43
N ASN A 71 4.33 -9.40 27.81
CA ASN A 71 5.23 -8.44 27.18
C ASN A 71 6.71 -8.83 27.33
N GLN A 72 7.12 -9.28 28.52
CA GLN A 72 8.49 -9.73 28.75
C GLN A 72 8.83 -10.96 27.90
N GLU A 73 7.92 -11.93 27.81
CA GLU A 73 8.08 -13.12 26.97
C GLU A 73 8.18 -12.74 25.49
N LEU A 74 7.23 -11.94 24.97
CA LEU A 74 7.21 -11.51 23.57
C LEU A 74 8.48 -10.74 23.17
N LEU A 75 8.98 -9.85 24.05
CA LEU A 75 10.22 -9.13 23.81
C LEU A 75 11.45 -10.05 23.90
N GLY A 76 11.43 -11.05 24.77
CA GLY A 76 12.48 -12.07 24.84
C GLY A 76 12.55 -12.89 23.55
N ILE A 77 11.40 -13.33 23.01
CA ILE A 77 11.31 -14.03 21.72
C ILE A 77 11.83 -13.13 20.59
N ALA A 78 11.39 -11.87 20.51
CA ALA A 78 11.81 -10.95 19.45
C ALA A 78 13.31 -10.61 19.46
N ARG A 79 13.99 -10.82 20.60
CA ARG A 79 15.43 -10.62 20.78
C ARG A 79 16.23 -11.92 20.69
N ASP A 80 15.57 -13.05 20.40
CA ASP A 80 16.14 -14.40 20.42
C ASP A 80 16.73 -14.80 21.79
N GLU A 81 16.19 -14.25 22.89
CA GLU A 81 16.63 -14.52 24.28
C GLU A 81 15.88 -15.71 24.91
N ILE A 82 14.75 -16.11 24.32
CA ILE A 82 13.88 -17.20 24.77
C ILE A 82 13.51 -18.05 23.53
N ALA A 83 13.73 -19.37 23.60
CA ALA A 83 13.50 -20.35 22.52
C ALA A 83 12.34 -21.29 22.82
#